data_AF-A0A5B0X7V0-F1
#
_entry.id   AF-A0A5B0X7V0-F1
#
_cell.length_a   1.000
_cell.length_b   1.000
_cell.length_c   1.000
_cell.angle_alpha   90.00
_cell.angle_beta   90.00
_cell.angle_gamma   90.00
#
_symmetry.space_group_name_H-M   'P 1'
#
loop_
_entity.id
_entity.type
_entity.pdbx_description
1 polymer ?
#
loop_
_entity_poly.entity_id
_entity_poly.type
_entity_poly.pdbx_seq_one_letter_code
_entity_poly.pdbx_strand_id
1 'polypeptide(L)'
;MAEDRNSKNLEDCAQEYAALAEDKLPPSLGFSARLNMLWDLAGVAPSQFEGRVLGVLAINSGWREADIRKWLQKDVLPPREDLRNMVRFLVAQLDEGQDVERWEAFLIYGSPVVSSPVNHAMYRKDQARREIASLIFAQVTEEYGIPPSSYDADKAFQRCLGLMHKFNIYEAQDFQPGHLEPFRNYMFPSD
;
A
#
# COMPACT_ATOMS: atom_id res chain seq x y z
N MET A 1 -42.00 12.21 -27.56
CA MET A 1 -42.51 12.31 -26.18
C MET A 1 -41.31 12.22 -25.27
N ALA A 2 -40.91 13.35 -24.69
CA ALA A 2 -39.75 13.41 -23.80
C ALA A 2 -40.19 12.89 -22.42
N GLU A 3 -39.49 11.88 -21.92
CA GLU A 3 -39.73 11.29 -20.61
C GLU A 3 -39.46 12.33 -19.52
N ASP A 4 -40.49 12.53 -18.71
CA ASP A 4 -40.51 13.36 -17.51
C ASP A 4 -39.51 12.76 -16.51
N ARG A 5 -38.32 13.35 -16.40
CA ARG A 5 -37.41 13.06 -15.29
C ARG A 5 -38.09 13.54 -14.02
N ASN A 6 -38.78 12.62 -13.34
CA ASN A 6 -39.38 12.79 -12.03
C ASN A 6 -38.33 13.38 -11.07
N SER A 7 -38.30 14.71 -10.94
CA SER A 7 -37.34 15.39 -10.08
C SER A 7 -37.80 15.17 -8.65
N LYS A 8 -37.11 14.29 -7.91
CA LYS A 8 -37.32 14.15 -6.46
C LYS A 8 -37.35 15.54 -5.84
N ASN A 9 -38.40 15.83 -5.07
CA ASN A 9 -38.50 17.12 -4.37
C ASN A 9 -37.38 17.18 -3.31
N LEU A 10 -36.94 18.39 -2.95
CA LEU A 10 -35.89 18.60 -1.94
C LEU A 10 -36.24 17.97 -0.58
N GLU A 11 -37.53 17.95 -0.25
CA GLU A 11 -38.04 17.29 0.96
C GLU A 11 -37.84 15.77 0.93
N ASP A 12 -38.08 15.13 -0.22
CA ASP A 12 -37.85 13.69 -0.40
C ASP A 12 -36.35 13.38 -0.28
N CYS A 13 -35.49 14.22 -0.88
CA CYS A 13 -34.04 14.11 -0.75
C CYS A 13 -33.57 14.29 0.70
N ALA A 14 -34.16 15.22 1.46
CA ALA A 14 -33.81 15.45 2.86
C ALA A 14 -34.20 14.26 3.76
N GLN A 15 -35.37 13.67 3.54
CA GLN A 15 -35.80 12.47 4.26
C GLN A 15 -34.93 11.25 3.90
N GLU A 16 -34.62 11.07 2.62
CA GLU A 16 -33.76 9.98 2.15
C GLU A 16 -32.34 10.12 2.72
N TYR A 17 -31.78 11.34 2.74
CA TYR A 17 -30.49 11.60 3.38
C TYR A 17 -30.50 11.23 4.86
N ALA A 18 -31.53 11.66 5.62
CA ALA A 18 -31.64 11.35 7.03
C ALA A 18 -31.78 9.84 7.29
N ALA A 19 -32.46 9.11 6.40
CA ALA A 19 -32.62 7.67 6.50
C ALA A 19 -31.34 6.88 6.18
N LEU A 20 -30.48 7.42 5.31
CA LEU A 20 -29.20 6.82 4.89
C LEU A 20 -28.00 7.32 5.70
N ALA A 21 -28.18 8.30 6.57
CA ALA A 21 -27.10 8.88 7.36
C ALA A 21 -26.53 7.84 8.34
N GLU A 22 -25.22 7.65 8.28
CA GLU A 22 -24.49 6.80 9.21
C GLU A 22 -23.89 7.67 10.33
N ASP A 23 -24.16 7.32 11.58
CA ASP A 23 -23.65 8.05 12.76
C ASP A 23 -22.14 7.83 13.01
N LYS A 24 -21.55 6.81 12.36
CA LYS A 24 -20.15 6.44 12.54
C LYS A 24 -19.53 6.10 11.21
N LEU A 25 -18.37 6.72 10.95
CA LEU A 25 -17.55 6.37 9.81
C LEU A 25 -17.03 4.92 9.95
N PRO A 26 -16.90 4.19 8.84
CA PRO A 26 -16.28 2.88 8.84
C PRO A 26 -14.82 2.97 9.33
N PRO A 27 -14.31 1.91 9.99
CA PRO A 27 -12.93 1.88 10.46
C PRO A 27 -11.95 1.97 9.27
N SER A 28 -10.88 2.74 9.42
CA SER A 28 -9.85 2.94 8.40
C SER A 28 -8.86 1.76 8.35
N LEU A 29 -9.37 0.54 8.17
CA LEU A 29 -8.58 -0.68 8.19
C LEU A 29 -7.40 -0.61 7.20
N GLY A 30 -6.22 -0.99 7.70
CA GLY A 30 -4.95 -0.94 6.97
C GLY A 30 -4.38 0.47 6.77
N PHE A 31 -4.94 1.52 7.38
CA PHE A 31 -4.38 2.87 7.35
C PHE A 31 -2.94 2.87 7.86
N SER A 32 -2.69 2.23 9.01
CA SER A 32 -1.36 2.13 9.60
C SER A 32 -0.37 1.48 8.65
N ALA A 33 -0.77 0.41 7.94
CA ALA A 33 0.09 -0.26 6.97
C ALA A 33 0.46 0.67 5.81
N ARG A 34 -0.53 1.38 5.24
CA ARG A 34 -0.30 2.33 4.14
C ARG A 34 0.52 3.54 4.57
N LEU A 35 0.30 4.03 5.79
CA LEU A 35 1.09 5.12 6.37
C LEU A 35 2.54 4.70 6.57
N ASN A 36 2.77 3.52 7.15
CA ASN A 36 4.11 2.97 7.31
C ASN A 36 4.81 2.81 5.95
N MET A 37 4.11 2.29 4.94
CA MET A 37 4.63 2.22 3.57
C MET A 37 5.07 3.59 3.05
N LEU A 38 4.30 4.67 3.27
CA LEU A 38 4.70 6.01 2.84
C LEU A 38 5.95 6.51 3.59
N TRP A 39 6.06 6.25 4.90
CA TRP A 39 7.29 6.54 5.65
C TRP A 39 8.50 5.79 5.11
N ASP A 40 8.32 4.52 4.74
CA ASP A 40 9.36 3.68 4.15
C ASP A 40 9.79 4.19 2.76
N LEU A 41 8.84 4.63 1.94
CA LEU A 41 9.13 5.19 0.62
C LEU A 41 9.84 6.54 0.72
N ALA A 42 9.46 7.37 1.69
CA ALA A 42 10.08 8.68 1.91
C ALA A 42 11.50 8.56 2.50
N GLY A 43 11.83 7.45 3.18
CA GLY A 43 13.18 7.20 3.71
C GLY A 43 13.65 8.15 4.82
N VAL A 44 12.73 8.90 5.43
CA VAL A 44 13.04 9.95 6.44
C VAL A 44 12.90 9.50 7.89
N ALA A 45 12.38 8.30 8.14
CA ALA A 45 12.28 7.72 9.48
C ALA A 45 12.82 6.29 9.47
N PRO A 46 13.33 5.78 10.61
CA PRO A 46 13.78 4.40 10.74
C PRO A 46 12.71 3.38 10.36
N SER A 47 13.16 2.15 10.11
CA SER A 47 12.27 1.02 9.85
C SER A 47 11.30 0.80 11.03
N GLN A 48 10.16 0.16 10.78
CA GLN A 48 9.12 -0.06 11.79
C GLN A 48 9.66 -0.77 13.05
N PHE A 49 10.69 -1.61 12.91
CA PHE A 49 11.31 -2.39 13.97
C PHE A 49 12.44 -1.65 14.73
N GLU A 50 12.92 -0.52 14.21
CA GLU A 50 14.07 0.23 14.75
C GLU A 50 13.65 1.56 15.40
N GLY A 51 12.49 1.58 16.06
CA GLY A 51 12.08 2.76 16.82
C GLY A 51 11.51 3.90 15.96
N ARG A 52 10.80 3.57 14.86
CA ARG A 52 10.05 4.53 14.02
C ARG A 52 9.28 5.59 14.81
N VAL A 53 8.62 5.20 15.89
CA VAL A 53 7.86 6.13 16.76
C VAL A 53 8.74 7.28 17.26
N LEU A 54 9.96 6.97 17.71
CA LEU A 54 10.92 7.97 18.18
C LEU A 54 11.46 8.82 17.02
N GLY A 55 11.70 8.19 15.85
CA GLY A 55 12.10 8.92 14.64
C GLY A 55 11.05 9.93 14.19
N VAL A 56 9.77 9.56 14.20
CA VAL A 56 8.65 10.46 13.86
C VAL A 56 8.52 11.58 14.88
N LEU A 57 8.69 11.29 16.18
CA LEU A 57 8.71 12.31 17.24
C LEU A 57 9.85 13.31 17.08
N ALA A 58 11.02 12.87 16.59
CA ALA A 58 12.16 13.75 16.34
C ALA A 58 11.89 14.73 15.19
N ILE A 59 11.02 14.37 14.23
CA ILE A 59 10.61 15.24 13.12
C ILE A 59 9.60 16.29 13.61
N ASN A 60 8.65 15.91 14.46
CA ASN A 60 7.69 16.83 15.05
C ASN A 60 7.47 16.53 16.53
N SER A 61 8.11 17.33 17.38
CA SER A 61 8.03 17.23 18.85
C SER A 61 6.69 17.69 19.43
N GLY A 62 5.82 18.30 18.63
CA GLY A 62 4.46 18.68 19.04
C GLY A 62 3.50 17.49 19.10
N TRP A 63 3.82 16.37 18.44
CA TRP A 63 3.03 15.17 18.50
C TRP A 63 3.29 14.35 19.77
N ARG A 64 2.26 13.67 20.25
CA ARG A 64 2.37 12.78 21.41
C ARG A 64 2.71 11.38 20.95
N GLU A 65 3.63 10.73 21.66
CA GLU A 65 4.04 9.35 21.38
C GLU A 65 2.85 8.39 21.31
N ALA A 66 1.90 8.52 22.24
CA ALA A 66 0.73 7.66 22.30
C ALA A 66 -0.16 7.77 21.05
N ASP A 67 -0.24 8.95 20.44
CA ASP A 67 -1.04 9.18 19.24
C ASP A 67 -0.33 8.65 18.01
N ILE A 68 0.99 8.89 17.88
CA ILE A 68 1.81 8.28 16.83
C ILE A 68 1.72 6.76 16.86
N ARG A 69 1.78 6.13 18.03
CA ARG A 69 1.59 4.67 18.16
C ARG A 69 0.23 4.23 17.62
N LYS A 70 -0.85 4.97 17.89
CA LYS A 70 -2.17 4.65 17.33
C LYS A 70 -2.19 4.77 15.80
N TRP A 71 -1.56 5.81 15.25
CA TRP A 71 -1.50 6.04 13.80
C TRP A 71 -0.70 4.96 13.08
N LEU A 72 0.41 4.52 13.67
CA LEU A 72 1.32 3.55 13.06
C LEU A 72 0.96 2.09 13.35
N GLN A 73 0.10 1.80 14.35
CA GLN A 73 -0.14 0.42 14.82
C GLN A 73 -1.61 0.04 15.01
N LYS A 74 -2.54 0.99 15.04
CA LYS A 74 -3.94 0.73 15.44
C LYS A 74 -4.98 1.25 14.44
N ASP A 75 -4.57 1.59 13.22
CA ASP A 75 -5.43 2.11 12.16
C ASP A 75 -6.27 3.34 12.58
N VAL A 76 -5.74 4.13 13.52
CA VAL A 76 -6.38 5.37 13.95
C VAL A 76 -5.88 6.52 13.09
N LEU A 77 -6.78 7.29 12.51
CA LEU A 77 -6.41 8.47 11.74
C LEU A 77 -5.87 9.59 12.66
N PRO A 78 -4.81 10.30 12.24
CA PRO A 78 -4.45 11.57 12.85
C PRO A 78 -5.56 12.61 12.64
N PRO A 79 -5.53 13.71 13.41
CA PRO A 79 -6.27 14.91 13.05
C PRO A 79 -6.02 15.30 11.59
N ARG A 80 -7.04 15.82 10.90
CA ARG A 80 -6.96 16.06 9.45
C ARG A 80 -5.83 17.01 9.06
N GLU A 81 -5.57 18.03 9.87
CA GLU A 81 -4.45 18.95 9.69
C GLU A 81 -3.09 18.24 9.79
N ASP A 82 -2.91 17.42 10.83
CA ASP A 82 -1.70 16.63 11.02
C ASP A 82 -1.48 15.66 9.85
N LEU A 83 -2.53 14.96 9.42
CA LEU A 83 -2.47 14.06 8.28
C LEU A 83 -2.05 14.81 7.01
N ARG A 84 -2.71 15.93 6.69
CA ARG A 84 -2.40 16.73 5.48
C ARG A 84 -0.94 17.20 5.49
N ASN A 85 -0.47 17.74 6.60
CA ASN A 85 0.89 18.24 6.74
C ASN A 85 1.93 17.11 6.68
N MET A 86 1.65 15.98 7.33
CA MET A 86 2.48 14.78 7.28
C MET A 86 2.59 14.24 5.85
N VAL A 87 1.47 14.09 5.14
CA VAL A 87 1.47 13.61 3.74
C VAL A 87 2.22 14.58 2.84
N ARG A 88 1.99 15.90 2.95
CA ARG A 88 2.74 16.90 2.18
C ARG A 88 4.24 16.77 2.40
N PHE A 89 4.66 16.62 3.65
CA PHE A 89 6.07 16.45 4.00
C PHE A 89 6.66 15.18 3.37
N LEU A 90 5.99 14.04 3.55
CA LEU A 90 6.47 12.74 3.05
C LEU A 90 6.51 12.69 1.53
N VAL A 91 5.46 13.18 0.88
CA VAL A 91 5.37 13.23 -0.58
C VAL A 91 6.45 14.14 -1.17
N ALA A 92 6.83 15.22 -0.49
CA ALA A 92 7.94 16.08 -0.92
C ALA A 92 9.31 15.40 -0.86
N GLN A 93 9.44 14.25 -0.19
CA GLN A 93 10.67 13.43 -0.19
C GLN A 93 10.71 12.44 -1.34
N LEU A 94 9.61 12.30 -2.07
CA LEU A 94 9.49 11.39 -3.20
C LEU A 94 9.87 12.09 -4.52
N ASP A 95 9.95 11.31 -5.60
CA ASP A 95 10.25 11.82 -6.95
C ASP A 95 9.20 12.85 -7.44
N GLU A 96 9.58 13.65 -8.44
CA GLU A 96 8.69 14.67 -9.03
C GLU A 96 7.37 14.08 -9.56
N GLY A 97 6.31 14.90 -9.54
CA GLY A 97 5.00 14.56 -10.12
C GLY A 97 4.04 13.81 -9.18
N GLN A 98 4.28 13.81 -7.87
CA GLN A 98 3.35 13.23 -6.90
C GLN A 98 2.17 14.13 -6.55
N ASP A 99 1.02 13.49 -6.38
CA ASP A 99 -0.23 14.13 -5.98
C ASP A 99 -0.51 13.87 -4.49
N VAL A 100 -0.41 14.94 -3.69
CA VAL A 100 -0.67 14.93 -2.24
C VAL A 100 -2.11 14.50 -1.93
N GLU A 101 -3.09 14.94 -2.71
CA GLU A 101 -4.51 14.65 -2.48
C GLU A 101 -4.80 13.18 -2.75
N ARG A 102 -4.21 12.65 -3.82
CA ARG A 102 -4.30 11.22 -4.12
C ARG A 102 -3.66 10.37 -3.02
N TRP A 103 -2.50 10.77 -2.49
CA TRP A 103 -1.85 10.09 -1.36
C TRP A 103 -2.71 10.12 -0.10
N GLU A 104 -3.23 11.27 0.28
CA GLU A 104 -4.11 11.41 1.45
C GLU A 104 -5.35 10.52 1.32
N ALA A 105 -6.03 10.55 0.16
CA ALA A 105 -7.20 9.73 -0.09
C ALA A 105 -6.87 8.23 -0.10
N PHE A 106 -5.73 7.82 -0.67
CA PHE A 106 -5.27 6.43 -0.63
C PHE A 106 -4.99 5.95 0.79
N LEU A 107 -4.38 6.78 1.65
CA LEU A 107 -4.15 6.42 3.05
C LEU A 107 -5.48 6.15 3.77
N ILE A 108 -6.46 7.05 3.62
CA ILE A 108 -7.75 6.97 4.33
C ILE A 108 -8.60 5.80 3.81
N TYR A 109 -8.79 5.70 2.49
CA TYR A 109 -9.80 4.83 1.88
C TYR A 109 -9.23 3.56 1.24
N GLY A 110 -7.94 3.53 0.94
CA GLY A 110 -7.27 2.38 0.33
C GLY A 110 -7.62 2.13 -1.14
N SER A 111 -7.14 1.00 -1.66
CA SER A 111 -7.27 0.59 -3.06
C SER A 111 -8.69 0.39 -3.61
N PRO A 112 -9.72 0.04 -2.80
CA PRO A 112 -11.09 -0.05 -3.31
C PRO A 112 -11.67 1.28 -3.78
N VAL A 113 -11.14 2.41 -3.27
CA VAL A 113 -11.64 3.76 -3.58
C VAL A 113 -10.63 4.54 -4.42
N VAL A 114 -9.33 4.43 -4.11
CA VAL A 114 -8.27 5.15 -4.81
C VAL A 114 -7.18 4.19 -5.23
N SER A 115 -6.88 4.12 -6.53
CA SER A 115 -5.76 3.33 -7.03
C SER A 115 -4.45 3.76 -6.37
N SER A 116 -3.61 2.78 -6.02
CA SER A 116 -2.33 3.03 -5.34
C SER A 116 -1.52 4.11 -6.08
N PRO A 117 -1.08 5.18 -5.40
CA PRO A 117 -0.24 6.23 -5.98
C PRO A 117 1.23 5.78 -6.11
N VAL A 118 1.58 4.63 -5.54
CA VAL A 118 2.92 4.05 -5.66
C VAL A 118 3.19 3.70 -7.12
N ASN A 119 4.05 4.48 -7.77
CA ASN A 119 4.55 4.13 -9.10
C ASN A 119 5.71 3.12 -9.00
N HIS A 120 5.93 2.33 -10.05
CA HIS A 120 7.02 1.36 -10.15
C HIS A 120 8.41 1.98 -9.88
N ALA A 121 8.61 3.27 -10.16
CA ALA A 121 9.85 4.00 -9.89
C ALA A 121 10.13 4.27 -8.39
N MET A 122 9.09 4.30 -7.54
CA MET A 122 9.21 4.52 -6.09
C MET A 122 9.66 3.28 -5.32
N TYR A 123 9.54 2.11 -5.94
CA TYR A 123 10.17 0.88 -5.48
C TYR A 123 11.69 0.88 -5.71
N ARG A 124 12.36 2.04 -5.71
CA ARG A 124 13.82 2.18 -5.82
C ARG A 124 14.62 1.52 -4.67
N LYS A 125 14.01 0.60 -3.91
CA LYS A 125 14.60 -0.63 -3.32
C LYS A 125 14.71 -1.78 -4.35
N ASP A 126 15.08 -1.48 -5.60
CA ASP A 126 15.14 -2.51 -6.65
C ASP A 126 16.18 -3.58 -6.29
N GLN A 127 17.27 -3.23 -5.60
CA GLN A 127 18.28 -4.20 -5.16
C GLN A 127 17.73 -5.23 -4.17
N ALA A 128 17.18 -4.80 -3.02
CA ALA A 128 16.68 -5.72 -2.00
C ALA A 128 15.51 -6.57 -2.50
N ARG A 129 14.63 -5.99 -3.33
CA ARG A 129 13.50 -6.74 -3.90
C ARG A 129 13.96 -7.70 -4.99
N ARG A 130 14.97 -7.34 -5.78
CA ARG A 130 15.61 -8.25 -6.75
C ARG A 130 16.36 -9.37 -6.04
N GLU A 131 16.96 -9.11 -4.88
CA GLU A 131 17.60 -10.13 -4.05
C GLU A 131 16.56 -11.14 -3.54
N ILE A 132 15.44 -10.67 -2.97
CA ILE A 132 14.34 -11.54 -2.55
C ILE A 132 13.75 -12.28 -3.75
N ALA A 133 13.51 -11.59 -4.87
CA ALA A 133 13.01 -12.21 -6.09
C ALA A 133 13.97 -13.30 -6.61
N SER A 134 15.29 -13.08 -6.53
CA SER A 134 16.31 -14.06 -6.93
C SER A 134 16.30 -15.28 -6.00
N LEU A 135 16.13 -15.09 -4.70
CA LEU A 135 16.00 -16.19 -3.73
C LEU A 135 14.75 -17.02 -4.01
N ILE A 136 13.60 -16.37 -4.20
CA ILE A 136 12.34 -17.03 -4.56
C ILE A 136 12.50 -17.77 -5.89
N PHE A 137 13.13 -17.14 -6.88
CA PHE A 137 13.37 -17.72 -8.19
C PHE A 137 14.19 -19.01 -8.06
N ALA A 138 15.32 -18.95 -7.35
CA ALA A 138 16.18 -20.11 -7.12
C ALA A 138 15.42 -21.24 -6.42
N GLN A 139 14.73 -20.91 -5.32
CA GLN A 139 13.98 -21.89 -4.52
C GLN A 139 12.88 -22.58 -5.35
N VAL A 140 12.14 -21.84 -6.17
CA VAL A 140 11.09 -22.42 -7.03
C VAL A 140 11.71 -23.29 -8.13
N THR A 141 12.79 -22.85 -8.78
CA THR A 141 13.44 -23.65 -9.83
C THR A 141 14.06 -24.93 -9.29
N GLU A 142 14.60 -24.89 -8.06
CA GLU A 142 15.19 -26.05 -7.39
C GLU A 142 14.11 -27.04 -6.96
N GLU A 143 13.07 -26.59 -6.25
CA GLU A 143 11.98 -27.43 -5.73
C GLU A 143 11.22 -28.16 -6.85
N TYR A 144 10.99 -27.48 -7.97
CA TYR A 144 10.23 -28.03 -9.09
C TYR A 144 11.10 -28.53 -10.26
N GLY A 145 12.42 -28.54 -10.10
CA GLY A 145 13.36 -29.04 -11.12
C GLY A 145 13.25 -28.33 -12.47
N ILE A 146 13.06 -27.01 -12.48
CA ILE A 146 12.81 -26.23 -13.70
C ILE A 146 14.16 -25.82 -14.34
N PRO A 147 14.52 -26.34 -15.52
CA PRO A 147 15.81 -26.05 -16.13
C PRO A 147 15.87 -24.61 -16.68
N PRO A 148 17.03 -23.92 -16.64
CA PRO A 148 17.16 -22.55 -17.16
C PRO A 148 16.80 -22.37 -18.64
N SER A 149 16.86 -23.45 -19.42
CA SER A 149 16.51 -23.44 -20.85
C SER A 149 15.01 -23.48 -21.13
N SER A 150 14.15 -23.73 -20.13
CA SER A 150 12.70 -23.86 -20.34
C SER A 150 11.92 -22.55 -20.18
N TYR A 151 12.58 -21.44 -19.84
CA TYR A 151 11.92 -20.16 -19.61
C TYR A 151 12.76 -18.97 -20.06
N ASP A 152 12.06 -17.86 -20.29
CA ASP A 152 12.68 -16.54 -20.48
C ASP A 152 12.92 -15.92 -19.10
N ALA A 153 14.19 -15.79 -18.73
CA ALA A 153 14.60 -15.36 -17.39
C ALA A 153 14.04 -13.98 -17.04
N ASP A 154 14.07 -13.02 -17.98
CA ASP A 154 13.57 -11.67 -17.76
C ASP A 154 12.06 -11.68 -17.55
N LYS A 155 11.30 -12.42 -18.37
CA LYS A 155 9.84 -12.52 -18.21
C LYS A 155 9.45 -13.24 -16.91
N ALA A 156 10.12 -14.34 -16.57
CA ALA A 156 9.86 -15.07 -15.33
C ALA A 156 10.18 -14.19 -14.10
N PHE A 157 11.25 -13.39 -14.17
CA PHE A 157 11.66 -12.51 -13.10
C PHE A 157 10.68 -11.33 -12.92
N GLN A 158 10.18 -10.75 -14.01
CA GLN A 158 9.12 -9.73 -13.95
C GLN A 158 7.80 -10.30 -13.38
N ARG A 159 7.44 -11.54 -13.74
CA ARG A 159 6.29 -12.24 -13.16
C ARG A 159 6.47 -12.48 -11.66
N CYS A 160 7.66 -12.86 -11.22
CA CYS A 160 8.02 -13.03 -9.80
C CYS A 160 7.81 -11.71 -9.03
N LEU A 161 8.40 -10.61 -9.51
CA LEU A 161 8.22 -9.28 -8.91
C LEU A 161 6.74 -8.88 -8.83
N GLY A 162 5.97 -9.12 -9.89
CA GLY A 162 4.55 -8.84 -9.93
C GLY A 162 3.75 -9.65 -8.90
N LEU A 163 4.09 -10.93 -8.70
CA LEU A 163 3.42 -11.79 -7.73
C LEU A 163 3.80 -11.44 -6.28
N MET A 164 5.06 -11.09 -6.03
CA MET A 164 5.50 -10.55 -4.73
C MET A 164 4.67 -9.33 -4.33
N HIS A 165 4.35 -8.45 -5.29
CA HIS A 165 3.48 -7.30 -5.01
C HIS A 165 2.08 -7.73 -4.57
N LYS A 166 1.47 -8.67 -5.31
CA LYS A 166 0.11 -9.16 -5.03
C LYS A 166 -0.01 -9.84 -3.67
N PHE A 167 1.04 -10.51 -3.23
CA PHE A 167 1.07 -11.19 -1.93
C PHE A 167 1.69 -10.35 -0.80
N ASN A 168 1.99 -9.06 -1.04
CA ASN A 168 2.62 -8.17 -0.06
C ASN A 168 3.95 -8.71 0.51
N ILE A 169 4.78 -9.31 -0.35
CA ILE A 169 6.09 -9.84 0.03
C ILE A 169 7.14 -8.74 -0.12
N TYR A 170 7.60 -8.22 1.00
CA TYR A 170 8.57 -7.13 1.07
C TYR A 170 9.87 -7.53 1.78
N GLU A 171 9.84 -8.61 2.55
CA GLU A 171 10.97 -9.22 3.24
C GLU A 171 11.05 -10.73 2.93
N ALA A 172 12.24 -11.32 3.10
CA ALA A 172 12.43 -12.75 2.83
C ALA A 172 11.51 -13.64 3.69
N GLN A 173 11.22 -13.22 4.92
CA GLN A 173 10.32 -13.92 5.85
C GLN A 173 8.84 -13.88 5.44
N ASP A 174 8.43 -12.96 4.56
CA ASP A 174 7.05 -12.93 4.05
C ASP A 174 6.79 -14.07 3.06
N PHE A 175 7.85 -14.65 2.49
CA PHE A 175 7.75 -15.80 1.60
C PHE A 175 7.61 -17.10 2.41
N GLN A 176 6.40 -17.67 2.40
CA GLN A 176 6.05 -18.88 3.12
C GLN A 176 5.98 -20.09 2.18
N PRO A 177 6.12 -21.34 2.68
CA PRO A 177 6.06 -22.54 1.85
C PRO A 177 4.79 -22.64 0.99
N GLY A 178 3.66 -22.13 1.48
CA GLY A 178 2.39 -22.09 0.73
C GLY A 178 2.41 -21.19 -0.51
N HIS A 179 3.42 -20.33 -0.68
CA HIS A 179 3.59 -19.48 -1.87
C HIS A 179 4.29 -20.20 -3.03
N LEU A 180 4.98 -21.33 -2.79
CA LEU A 180 5.78 -22.01 -3.80
C LEU A 180 4.97 -22.38 -5.06
N GLU A 181 3.82 -23.01 -4.88
CA GLU A 181 2.97 -23.47 -5.98
C GLU A 181 2.36 -22.31 -6.79
N PRO A 182 1.77 -21.26 -6.17
CA PRO A 182 1.35 -20.05 -6.87
C PRO A 182 2.48 -19.39 -7.67
N PHE A 183 3.68 -19.29 -7.10
CA PHE A 183 4.83 -18.71 -7.78
C PHE A 183 5.26 -19.56 -8.97
N ARG A 184 5.35 -20.88 -8.81
CA ARG A 184 5.65 -21.81 -9.91
C ARG A 184 4.68 -21.62 -11.08
N ASN A 185 3.38 -21.67 -10.80
CA ASN A 185 2.34 -21.62 -11.84
C ASN A 185 2.30 -20.27 -12.57
N TYR A 186 2.58 -19.17 -11.86
CA TYR A 186 2.54 -17.85 -12.46
C TYR A 186 3.84 -17.47 -13.19
N MET A 187 5.00 -17.87 -12.66
CA MET A 187 6.30 -17.60 -13.27
C MET A 187 6.52 -18.45 -14.53
N PHE A 188 6.13 -19.72 -14.46
CA PHE A 188 6.36 -20.75 -15.47
C PHE A 188 5.03 -21.37 -15.94
N PRO A 189 4.14 -20.58 -16.59
CA PRO A 189 2.93 -21.12 -17.17
C PRO A 189 3.30 -22.17 -18.23
N SER A 190 2.64 -23.32 -18.18
CA SER A 190 2.66 -24.26 -19.29
C SER A 190 1.83 -23.65 -20.41
N ASP A 191 2.45 -23.41 -21.58
CA ASP A 191 1.68 -23.08 -22.79
C ASP A 191 0.68 -24.20 -23.13
#